data_AF-A0A015K580-F1
#
_entry.id   AF-A0A015K580-F1
#
_cell.length_a   1.000
_cell.length_b   1.000
_cell.length_c   1.000
_cell.angle_alpha   90.00
_cell.angle_beta   90.00
_cell.angle_gamma   90.00
#
_symmetry.space_group_name_H-M   'P 1'
#
loop_
_entity.id
_entity.type
_entity.pdbx_description
1 polymer ?
#
loop_
_entity_poly.entity_id
_entity_poly.type
_entity_poly.pdbx_seq_one_letter_code
_entity_poly.pdbx_strand_id
1 'polypeptide(L)'
;MSSMLIMLSDNNSNTIATSTIINQINVVNEESKNVEEQKSLLNKFPPPPKTTFPSKITTTPTSTLGVNNKDEYYDVLIRVGEQPDVKKFQANSKTLISKCNYFCTALSSNWARKENDIFIIEKPNIKPKVFEIVLRYICSGTIDWNMLEGEDFLGIWLAADEFMLDDLEKQVRELFEKKSEKLKSNFISIVKLIVIISKH
;
A
#
# COMPACT_ATOMS: atom_id res chain seq x y z
N MET A 1 24.25 31.99 76.93
CA MET A 1 25.36 32.00 75.95
C MET A 1 24.97 31.04 74.83
N SER A 2 24.46 31.55 73.71
CA SER A 2 25.16 31.78 72.42
C SER A 2 25.49 30.45 71.71
N SER A 3 25.23 30.17 70.42
CA SER A 3 24.50 30.74 69.28
C SER A 3 24.70 29.70 68.15
N MET A 4 23.76 29.55 67.21
CA MET A 4 24.00 29.79 65.77
C MET A 4 22.87 29.21 64.90
N LEU A 5 22.17 30.15 64.28
CA LEU A 5 21.22 30.03 63.18
C LEU A 5 21.99 29.79 61.86
N ILE A 6 21.44 29.02 60.91
CA ILE A 6 21.34 29.29 59.44
C ILE A 6 20.49 28.14 58.83
N MET A 7 19.17 28.34 58.69
CA MET A 7 18.39 28.66 57.47
C MET A 7 17.95 27.45 56.62
N LEU A 8 16.66 27.11 56.73
CA LEU A 8 15.86 26.49 55.67
C LEU A 8 15.43 27.58 54.67
N SER A 9 15.62 27.34 53.37
CA SER A 9 14.71 27.78 52.29
C SER A 9 15.12 27.14 50.96
N ASP A 10 14.25 26.22 50.52
CA ASP A 10 13.77 26.00 49.15
C ASP A 10 14.68 25.33 48.10
N ASN A 11 14.62 23.99 48.13
CA ASN A 11 14.83 23.09 46.99
C ASN A 11 13.72 23.30 45.94
N ASN A 12 13.99 23.95 44.80
CA ASN A 12 13.10 23.90 43.63
C ASN A 12 13.82 23.86 42.26
N SER A 13 14.91 23.09 42.13
CA SER A 13 15.54 22.86 40.81
C SER A 13 15.64 21.39 40.40
N ASN A 14 15.20 20.43 41.23
CA ASN A 14 15.37 19.00 40.94
C ASN A 14 14.07 18.26 40.55
N THR A 15 12.94 18.97 40.47
CA THR A 15 11.61 18.36 40.19
C THR A 15 11.21 18.46 38.71
N ILE A 16 11.71 19.46 37.99
CA ILE A 16 11.37 19.68 36.57
C ILE A 16 12.21 18.79 35.64
N ALA A 17 13.49 18.58 35.97
CA ALA A 17 14.35 17.69 35.20
C ALA A 17 13.93 16.22 35.33
N THR A 18 13.52 15.81 36.53
CA THR A 18 13.06 14.43 36.82
C THR A 18 11.71 14.12 36.19
N SER A 19 10.74 15.04 36.20
CA SER A 19 9.45 14.85 35.53
C SER A 19 9.55 14.79 34.00
N THR A 20 10.46 15.57 33.41
CA THR A 20 10.71 15.55 31.97
C THR A 20 11.30 14.21 31.50
N ILE A 21 12.27 13.67 32.26
CA ILE A 21 12.88 12.36 31.97
C ILE A 21 11.87 11.22 32.14
N ILE A 22 11.04 11.25 33.20
CA ILE A 22 9.99 10.24 33.41
C ILE A 22 8.98 10.24 32.26
N ASN A 23 8.57 11.43 31.78
CA ASN A 23 7.66 11.52 30.65
C ASN A 23 8.27 10.98 29.35
N GLN A 24 9.56 11.27 29.08
CA GLN A 24 10.24 10.73 27.91
C GLN A 24 10.37 9.20 27.96
N ILE A 25 10.69 8.63 29.14
CA ILE A 25 10.72 7.18 29.34
C ILE A 25 9.34 6.56 29.11
N ASN A 26 8.27 7.21 29.59
CA ASN A 26 6.90 6.74 29.38
C ASN A 26 6.51 6.78 27.89
N VAL A 27 6.88 7.84 27.16
CA VAL A 27 6.62 7.93 25.70
C VAL A 27 7.35 6.82 24.95
N VAL A 28 8.64 6.60 25.23
CA VAL A 28 9.42 5.52 24.57
C VAL A 28 8.87 4.13 24.92
N ASN A 29 8.40 3.94 26.16
CA ASN A 29 7.77 2.68 26.56
C ASN A 29 6.42 2.47 25.86
N GLU A 30 5.59 3.49 25.71
CA GLU A 30 4.33 3.42 24.96
C GLU A 30 4.57 3.19 23.46
N GLU A 31 5.57 3.84 22.85
CA GLU A 31 5.97 3.57 21.46
C GLU A 31 6.46 2.14 21.27
N SER A 32 7.28 1.63 22.20
CA SER A 32 7.76 0.24 22.16
C SER A 32 6.61 -0.76 22.33
N LYS A 33 5.64 -0.45 23.19
CA LYS A 33 4.43 -1.26 23.40
C LYS A 33 3.51 -1.24 22.18
N ASN A 34 3.38 -0.10 21.52
CA ASN A 34 2.65 0.06 20.27
C ASN A 34 3.29 -0.77 19.14
N VAL A 35 4.61 -0.76 19.01
CA VAL A 35 5.33 -1.60 18.03
C VAL A 35 5.10 -3.09 18.29
N GLU A 36 5.14 -3.54 19.55
CA GLU A 36 4.91 -4.95 19.90
C GLU A 36 3.44 -5.36 19.71
N GLU A 37 2.50 -4.45 20.01
CA GLU A 37 1.08 -4.65 19.76
C GLU A 37 0.79 -4.71 18.25
N GLN A 38 1.39 -3.85 17.44
CA GLN A 38 1.29 -3.91 15.98
C GLN A 38 1.91 -5.18 15.38
N LYS A 39 3.06 -5.65 15.89
CA LYS A 39 3.62 -6.97 15.51
C LYS A 39 2.66 -8.10 15.89
N SER A 40 2.02 -8.01 17.05
CA SER A 40 1.02 -8.99 17.50
C SER A 40 -0.22 -9.00 16.61
N LEU A 41 -0.65 -7.83 16.12
CA LEU A 41 -1.77 -7.68 15.19
C LEU A 41 -1.42 -8.23 13.80
N LEU A 42 -0.18 -8.01 13.34
CA LEU A 42 0.30 -8.56 12.08
C LEU A 42 0.31 -10.10 12.08
N ASN A 43 0.69 -10.70 13.20
CA ASN A 43 0.70 -12.17 13.38
C ASN A 43 -0.72 -12.78 13.51
N LYS A 44 -1.77 -11.96 13.63
CA LYS A 44 -3.16 -12.43 13.71
C LYS A 44 -3.85 -12.51 12.35
N PHE A 45 -3.28 -11.92 11.30
CA PHE A 45 -3.83 -12.09 9.96
C PHE A 45 -3.62 -13.53 9.48
N PRO A 46 -4.67 -14.22 9.01
CA PRO A 46 -4.50 -15.54 8.41
C PRO A 46 -3.56 -15.43 7.19
N PRO A 47 -2.76 -16.46 6.91
CA PRO A 47 -1.96 -16.49 5.70
C PRO A 47 -2.85 -16.22 4.47
N PRO A 48 -2.41 -15.42 3.47
CA PRO A 48 -3.10 -15.40 2.21
C PRO A 48 -3.22 -16.86 1.77
N PRO A 49 -4.40 -17.28 1.28
CA PRO A 49 -4.65 -18.68 0.97
C PRO A 49 -3.48 -19.26 0.18
N LYS A 50 -2.84 -20.31 0.71
CA LYS A 50 -1.89 -21.10 -0.07
C LYS A 50 -2.71 -21.82 -1.13
N THR A 51 -2.92 -21.16 -2.25
CA THR A 51 -3.56 -21.76 -3.41
C THR A 51 -2.67 -22.89 -3.92
N THR A 52 -3.00 -24.12 -3.52
CA THR A 52 -2.27 -25.31 -3.92
C THR A 52 -2.80 -25.67 -5.30
N PHE A 53 -2.07 -25.32 -6.36
CA PHE A 53 -2.47 -25.60 -7.74
C PHE A 53 -1.50 -26.55 -8.45
N PRO A 54 -2.01 -27.37 -9.39
CA PRO A 54 -1.29 -28.50 -9.93
C PRO A 54 -0.07 -28.08 -10.75
N SER A 55 1.07 -28.70 -10.43
CA SER A 55 2.31 -28.56 -11.17
C SER A 55 2.19 -29.18 -12.57
N LYS A 56 1.94 -28.34 -13.59
CA LYS A 56 2.31 -28.67 -14.97
C LYS A 56 2.69 -27.41 -15.74
N ILE A 57 3.98 -27.09 -15.70
CA ILE A 57 4.57 -25.96 -16.40
C ILE A 57 4.87 -26.43 -17.82
N THR A 58 4.12 -25.94 -18.81
CA THR A 58 4.55 -25.96 -20.22
C THR A 58 4.97 -24.55 -20.60
N THR A 59 6.24 -24.39 -20.96
CA THR A 59 6.87 -23.11 -21.31
C THR A 59 6.39 -22.60 -22.67
N THR A 60 5.71 -21.46 -22.68
CA THR A 60 5.48 -20.61 -23.86
C THR A 60 6.07 -19.21 -23.61
N PRO A 61 6.46 -18.46 -24.65
CA PRO A 61 7.30 -17.27 -24.50
C PRO A 61 6.51 -16.14 -23.85
N THR A 62 6.94 -15.70 -22.67
CA THR A 62 6.34 -14.58 -21.93
C THR A 62 7.13 -13.30 -22.19
N SER A 63 6.43 -12.22 -22.55
CA SER A 63 7.01 -10.88 -22.68
C SER A 63 7.36 -10.31 -21.30
N THR A 64 8.65 -10.24 -20.98
CA THR A 64 9.15 -9.57 -19.76
C THR A 64 9.09 -8.06 -19.94
N LEU A 65 8.24 -7.37 -19.19
CA LEU A 65 8.29 -5.91 -19.09
C LEU A 65 8.95 -5.55 -17.75
N GLY A 66 10.22 -5.15 -17.81
CA GLY A 66 10.91 -4.58 -16.65
C GLY A 66 10.32 -3.20 -16.38
N VAL A 67 9.85 -2.97 -15.16
CA VAL A 67 9.51 -1.61 -14.67
C VAL A 67 10.79 -0.80 -14.38
N ASN A 68 11.95 -1.45 -14.54
CA ASN A 68 13.27 -0.91 -14.34
C ASN A 68 14.09 -1.12 -15.63
N ASN A 69 15.07 -0.26 -15.88
CA ASN A 69 16.04 -0.43 -16.97
C ASN A 69 16.56 -1.87 -16.98
N LYS A 70 16.71 -2.48 -18.16
CA LYS A 70 17.02 -3.91 -18.36
C LYS A 70 18.28 -4.42 -17.65
N ASP A 71 19.05 -3.53 -17.02
CA ASP A 71 20.32 -3.77 -16.35
C ASP A 71 20.26 -3.66 -14.81
N GLU A 72 19.09 -3.40 -14.20
CA GLU A 72 18.96 -3.37 -12.73
C GLU A 72 18.71 -4.76 -12.13
N TYR A 73 19.46 -5.07 -11.07
CA TYR A 73 19.32 -6.28 -10.27
C TYR A 73 17.91 -6.39 -9.66
N TYR A 74 17.26 -7.53 -9.88
CA TYR A 74 15.98 -7.88 -9.27
C TYR A 74 16.11 -9.11 -8.36
N ASP A 75 15.37 -9.11 -7.27
CA ASP A 75 15.28 -10.22 -6.31
C ASP A 75 13.82 -10.63 -6.01
N VAL A 76 12.86 -10.03 -6.71
CA VAL A 76 11.43 -10.37 -6.65
C VAL A 76 10.90 -10.61 -8.07
N LEU A 77 10.20 -11.74 -8.25
CA LEU A 77 9.43 -12.09 -9.45
C LEU A 77 7.95 -12.21 -9.09
N ILE A 78 7.13 -11.34 -9.67
CA ILE A 78 5.69 -11.32 -9.47
C ILE A 78 4.99 -11.84 -10.73
N ARG A 79 4.21 -12.90 -10.59
CA ARG A 79 3.41 -13.50 -11.68
C ARG A 79 1.96 -13.05 -11.50
N VAL A 80 1.39 -12.44 -12.52
CA VAL A 80 0.08 -11.81 -12.44
C VAL A 80 -0.81 -12.30 -13.55
N GLY A 81 -2.10 -12.47 -13.22
CA GLY A 81 -3.12 -12.98 -14.12
C GLY A 81 -3.18 -14.50 -14.18
N GLU A 82 -4.14 -15.00 -14.95
CA GLU A 82 -4.36 -16.42 -15.22
C GLU A 82 -4.27 -16.68 -16.72
N GLN A 83 -3.96 -17.93 -17.10
CA GLN A 83 -3.85 -18.30 -18.52
C GLN A 83 -5.15 -17.98 -19.28
N PRO A 84 -5.06 -17.41 -20.50
CA PRO A 84 -3.83 -17.17 -21.29
C PRO A 84 -3.11 -15.84 -21.00
N ASP A 85 -3.64 -14.98 -20.13
CA ASP A 85 -3.14 -13.62 -19.88
C ASP A 85 -2.30 -13.55 -18.59
N VAL A 86 -1.11 -14.16 -18.65
CA VAL A 86 -0.14 -14.14 -17.55
C VAL A 86 1.06 -13.26 -17.91
N LYS A 87 1.41 -12.33 -17.01
CA LYS A 87 2.60 -11.49 -17.14
C LYS A 87 3.52 -11.62 -15.93
N LYS A 88 4.82 -11.49 -16.20
CA LYS A 88 5.87 -11.52 -15.18
C LYS A 88 6.43 -10.12 -14.99
N PHE A 89 6.56 -9.71 -13.73
CA PHE A 89 7.13 -8.44 -13.31
C PHE A 89 8.35 -8.72 -12.44
N GLN A 90 9.46 -8.06 -12.75
CA GLN A 90 10.69 -8.10 -11.97
C GLN A 90 10.77 -6.82 -11.14
N ALA A 91 11.11 -6.95 -9.87
CA ALA A 91 11.18 -5.82 -8.94
C ALA A 91 12.28 -6.02 -7.89
N ASN A 92 12.60 -4.93 -7.19
CA ASN A 92 13.51 -4.93 -6.06
C ASN A 92 12.74 -4.96 -4.73
N SER A 93 13.08 -5.91 -3.86
CA SER A 93 12.45 -6.11 -2.56
C SER A 93 12.51 -4.86 -1.68
N LYS A 94 13.66 -4.18 -1.63
CA LYS A 94 13.83 -2.96 -0.82
C LYS A 94 12.93 -1.83 -1.29
N THR A 95 12.81 -1.65 -2.60
CA THR A 95 11.90 -0.65 -3.18
C THR A 95 10.46 -0.93 -2.77
N LEU A 96 9.99 -2.16 -2.98
CA LEU A 96 8.62 -2.56 -2.63
C LEU A 96 8.33 -2.41 -1.13
N ILE A 97 9.22 -2.91 -0.27
CA ILE A 97 9.11 -2.83 1.20
C ILE A 97 9.07 -1.37 1.68
N SER A 98 9.91 -0.51 1.09
CA SER A 98 9.95 0.91 1.48
C SER A 98 8.69 1.70 1.12
N LYS A 99 7.85 1.17 0.21
CA LYS A 99 6.72 1.89 -0.39
C LYS A 99 5.37 1.29 -0.07
N CYS A 100 5.30 0.02 0.35
CA CYS A 100 4.04 -0.68 0.50
C CYS A 100 4.13 -1.75 1.59
N ASN A 101 3.33 -1.58 2.65
CA ASN A 101 3.36 -2.43 3.83
C ASN A 101 2.93 -3.88 3.54
N TYR A 102 2.09 -4.09 2.52
CA TYR A 102 1.78 -5.43 2.02
C TYR A 102 3.07 -6.20 1.68
N PHE A 103 4.01 -5.55 0.98
CA PHE A 103 5.27 -6.19 0.59
C PHE A 103 6.24 -6.39 1.76
N CYS A 104 6.18 -5.57 2.82
CA CYS A 104 6.89 -5.86 4.08
C CYS A 104 6.51 -7.25 4.62
N THR A 105 5.22 -7.56 4.59
CA THR A 105 4.68 -8.83 5.08
C THR A 105 4.93 -9.96 4.08
N ALA A 106 4.57 -9.74 2.81
CA ALA A 106 4.65 -10.75 1.75
C ALA A 106 6.09 -11.21 1.45
N LEU A 107 7.10 -10.35 1.64
CA LEU A 107 8.51 -10.67 1.42
C LEU A 107 9.25 -11.09 2.71
N SER A 108 8.56 -11.15 3.84
CA SER A 108 9.16 -11.65 5.08
C SER A 108 9.44 -13.16 5.00
N SER A 109 10.44 -13.63 5.74
CA SER A 109 10.91 -15.04 5.72
C SER A 109 9.83 -16.07 6.01
N ASN A 110 8.76 -15.67 6.69
CA ASN A 110 7.70 -16.59 7.13
C ASN A 110 6.62 -16.77 6.06
N TRP A 111 6.58 -15.90 5.05
CA TRP A 111 5.48 -15.81 4.08
C TRP A 111 5.95 -15.99 2.64
N ALA A 112 7.17 -15.56 2.35
CA ALA A 112 7.68 -15.50 1.00
C ALA A 112 8.17 -16.88 0.52
N ARG A 113 7.68 -17.31 -0.65
CA ARG A 113 8.31 -18.40 -1.40
C ARG A 113 9.58 -17.86 -2.04
N LYS A 114 10.68 -18.61 -1.94
CA LYS A 114 11.95 -18.28 -2.60
C LYS A 114 12.41 -19.42 -3.50
N GLU A 115 12.81 -19.10 -4.72
CA GLU A 115 13.38 -20.03 -5.70
C GLU A 115 14.69 -19.44 -6.21
N ASN A 116 15.83 -20.12 -6.01
CA ASN A 116 17.16 -19.62 -6.40
C ASN A 116 17.42 -18.18 -5.91
N ASP A 117 17.16 -17.91 -4.63
CA ASP A 117 17.27 -16.59 -3.99
C ASP A 117 16.34 -15.48 -4.52
N ILE A 118 15.42 -15.80 -5.42
CA ILE A 118 14.40 -14.87 -5.92
C ILE A 118 13.07 -15.13 -5.19
N PHE A 119 12.47 -14.07 -4.64
CA PHE A 119 11.13 -14.15 -4.06
C PHE A 119 10.07 -14.29 -5.15
N ILE A 120 9.14 -15.23 -4.98
CA ILE A 120 8.06 -15.50 -5.91
C ILE A 120 6.73 -15.08 -5.29
N ILE A 121 6.02 -14.17 -5.97
CA ILE A 121 4.67 -13.72 -5.60
C ILE A 121 3.72 -14.01 -6.76
N GLU A 122 2.53 -14.52 -6.45
CA GLU A 122 1.50 -14.83 -7.44
C GLU A 122 0.22 -14.03 -7.16
N LYS A 123 -0.32 -13.39 -8.20
CA LYS A 123 -1.54 -12.58 -8.16
C LYS A 123 -2.45 -12.94 -9.34
N PRO A 124 -3.08 -14.12 -9.33
CA PRO A 124 -3.93 -14.57 -10.43
C PRO A 124 -5.19 -13.70 -10.61
N ASN A 125 -5.71 -13.14 -9.52
CA ASN A 125 -6.96 -12.37 -9.51
C ASN A 125 -6.83 -10.93 -10.04
N ILE A 126 -5.63 -10.49 -10.42
CA ILE A 126 -5.38 -9.14 -10.93
C ILE A 126 -5.02 -9.23 -12.40
N LYS A 127 -5.65 -8.38 -13.24
CA LYS A 127 -5.26 -8.26 -14.65
C LYS A 127 -3.83 -7.70 -14.77
N PRO A 128 -2.97 -8.22 -15.65
CA PRO A 128 -1.62 -7.70 -15.87
C PRO A 128 -1.53 -6.19 -16.10
N LYS A 129 -2.45 -5.62 -16.89
CA LYS A 129 -2.52 -4.17 -17.15
C LYS A 129 -2.75 -3.37 -15.86
N VAL A 130 -3.69 -3.80 -15.03
CA VAL A 130 -4.01 -3.15 -13.75
C VAL A 130 -2.82 -3.22 -12.80
N PHE A 131 -2.19 -4.40 -12.68
CA PHE A 131 -1.04 -4.54 -11.81
C PHE A 131 0.15 -3.69 -12.27
N GLU A 132 0.37 -3.53 -13.56
CA GLU A 132 1.43 -2.64 -14.07
C GLU A 132 1.23 -1.19 -13.61
N ILE A 133 -0.01 -0.70 -13.60
CA ILE A 133 -0.35 0.63 -13.12
C ILE A 133 -0.12 0.73 -11.62
N VAL A 134 -0.58 -0.25 -10.85
CA VAL A 134 -0.44 -0.28 -9.39
C VAL A 134 1.02 -0.41 -8.96
N LEU A 135 1.80 -1.28 -9.61
CA LEU A 135 3.23 -1.42 -9.36
C LEU A 135 3.97 -0.12 -9.64
N ARG A 136 3.63 0.57 -10.74
CA ARG A 136 4.17 1.90 -11.04
C ARG A 136 3.81 2.90 -9.96
N TYR A 137 2.57 2.93 -9.51
CA TYR A 137 2.13 3.78 -8.41
C TYR A 137 2.92 3.51 -7.12
N ILE A 138 3.16 2.24 -6.76
CA ILE A 138 3.97 1.90 -5.59
C ILE A 138 5.39 2.47 -5.72
N CYS A 139 5.98 2.39 -6.92
CA CYS A 139 7.34 2.88 -7.14
C CYS A 139 7.42 4.42 -7.24
N SER A 140 6.50 5.08 -7.96
CA SER A 140 6.57 6.51 -8.31
C SER A 140 5.61 7.42 -7.53
N GLY A 141 4.61 6.85 -6.86
CA GLY A 141 3.54 7.57 -6.14
C GLY A 141 2.47 8.20 -7.03
N THR A 142 2.46 7.90 -8.34
CA THR A 142 1.60 8.60 -9.32
C THR A 142 0.94 7.67 -10.32
N ILE A 143 -0.25 8.05 -10.79
CA ILE A 143 -1.02 7.38 -11.86
C ILE A 143 -1.40 8.41 -12.92
N ASP A 144 -1.28 8.03 -14.19
CA ASP A 144 -1.87 8.79 -15.29
C ASP A 144 -3.33 8.34 -15.50
N TRP A 145 -4.26 9.15 -15.03
CA TRP A 145 -5.69 8.86 -15.08
C TRP A 145 -6.33 9.06 -16.45
N ASN A 146 -5.63 9.66 -17.42
CA ASN A 146 -6.20 10.01 -18.72
C ASN A 146 -6.35 8.80 -19.66
N MET A 147 -5.52 7.77 -19.45
CA MET A 147 -5.48 6.58 -20.30
C MET A 147 -6.32 5.41 -19.76
N LEU A 148 -7.12 5.64 -18.71
CA LEU A 148 -7.85 4.59 -18.00
C LEU A 148 -9.31 4.53 -18.40
N GLU A 149 -9.79 3.30 -18.63
CA GLU A 149 -11.18 2.99 -18.93
C GLU A 149 -11.93 2.49 -17.69
N GLY A 150 -13.27 2.38 -17.77
CA GLY A 150 -14.12 2.06 -16.62
C GLY A 150 -13.72 0.78 -15.87
N GLU A 151 -13.33 -0.27 -16.61
CA GLU A 151 -12.84 -1.51 -15.98
C GLU A 151 -11.48 -1.36 -15.31
N ASP A 152 -10.60 -0.49 -15.82
CA ASP A 152 -9.30 -0.21 -15.20
C ASP A 152 -9.49 0.46 -13.85
N PHE A 153 -10.43 1.41 -13.73
CA PHE A 153 -10.74 2.06 -12.44
C PHE A 153 -11.15 1.06 -11.37
N LEU A 154 -12.08 0.15 -11.72
CA LEU A 154 -12.54 -0.87 -10.77
C LEU A 154 -11.39 -1.84 -10.42
N GLY A 155 -10.61 -2.25 -11.42
CA GLY A 155 -9.43 -3.09 -11.18
C GLY A 155 -8.40 -2.43 -10.27
N ILE A 156 -8.11 -1.14 -10.47
CA ILE A 156 -7.19 -0.37 -9.62
C ILE A 156 -7.73 -0.26 -8.20
N TRP A 157 -9.04 -0.03 -8.02
CA TRP A 157 -9.66 -0.01 -6.70
C TRP A 157 -9.48 -1.35 -5.99
N LEU A 158 -9.85 -2.47 -6.63
CA LEU A 158 -9.72 -3.81 -6.04
C LEU A 158 -8.25 -4.14 -5.70
N ALA A 159 -7.32 -3.77 -6.56
CA ALA A 159 -5.90 -3.93 -6.29
C ALA A 159 -5.41 -3.03 -5.16
N ALA A 160 -5.90 -1.79 -5.06
CA ALA A 160 -5.54 -0.88 -3.97
C ALA A 160 -5.94 -1.48 -2.60
N ASP A 161 -7.14 -2.04 -2.49
CA ASP A 161 -7.60 -2.78 -1.31
C ASP A 161 -6.69 -3.99 -1.03
N GLU A 162 -6.40 -4.81 -2.04
CA GLU A 162 -5.55 -6.00 -1.90
C GLU A 162 -4.11 -5.70 -1.45
N PHE A 163 -3.56 -4.55 -1.85
CA PHE A 163 -2.23 -4.08 -1.46
C PHE A 163 -2.22 -3.12 -0.28
N MET A 164 -3.37 -2.86 0.34
CA MET A 164 -3.55 -1.93 1.47
C MET A 164 -3.00 -0.53 1.16
N LEU A 165 -3.39 0.02 0.00
CA LEU A 165 -2.99 1.32 -0.51
C LEU A 165 -4.08 2.37 -0.28
N ASP A 166 -4.31 2.75 0.98
CA ASP A 166 -5.41 3.63 1.40
C ASP A 166 -5.44 4.96 0.64
N ASP A 167 -4.26 5.56 0.38
CA ASP A 167 -4.14 6.80 -0.39
C ASP A 167 -4.58 6.64 -1.85
N LEU A 168 -4.31 5.48 -2.46
CA LEU A 168 -4.76 5.18 -3.81
C LEU A 168 -6.26 4.92 -3.83
N GLU A 169 -6.78 4.18 -2.86
CA GLU A 169 -8.21 3.91 -2.73
C GLU A 169 -9.00 5.23 -2.61
N LYS A 170 -8.50 6.16 -1.79
CA LYS A 170 -9.06 7.50 -1.64
C LYS A 170 -9.06 8.27 -2.97
N GLN A 171 -7.94 8.28 -3.70
CA GLN A 171 -7.85 8.94 -5.01
C GLN A 171 -8.86 8.36 -6.00
N VAL A 172 -9.01 7.03 -6.06
CA VAL A 172 -9.98 6.38 -6.97
C VAL A 172 -11.41 6.78 -6.59
N ARG A 173 -11.74 6.81 -5.29
CA ARG A 173 -13.05 7.23 -4.78
C ARG A 173 -13.40 8.67 -5.16
N GLU A 174 -12.50 9.62 -4.92
CA GLU A 174 -12.69 11.03 -5.27
C GLU A 174 -12.90 11.23 -6.78
N LEU A 175 -12.16 10.48 -7.61
CA LEU A 175 -12.34 10.50 -9.06
C LEU A 175 -13.68 9.94 -9.50
N PHE A 176 -14.14 8.87 -8.84
CA PHE A 176 -15.45 8.29 -9.11
C PHE A 176 -16.59 9.26 -8.78
N GLU A 177 -16.52 9.92 -7.62
CA GLU A 177 -17.48 10.94 -7.19
C GLU A 177 -17.54 12.10 -8.18
N LYS A 178 -16.39 12.66 -8.55
CA LYS A 178 -16.30 13.75 -9.53
C LYS A 178 -16.87 13.36 -10.90
N LYS A 179 -16.59 12.14 -11.38
CA LYS A 179 -17.16 11.64 -12.65
C LYS A 179 -18.67 11.44 -12.55
N SER A 180 -19.16 10.94 -11.42
CA SER A 180 -20.59 10.74 -11.16
C SER A 180 -21.36 12.07 -11.16
N GLU A 181 -20.82 13.10 -10.50
CA GLU A 181 -21.40 14.45 -10.52
C GLU A 181 -21.45 15.04 -11.93
N LYS A 182 -20.37 14.89 -12.71
CA LYS A 182 -20.33 15.33 -14.11
C LYS A 182 -21.38 14.62 -14.96
N LEU A 183 -21.58 13.32 -14.77
CA LEU A 183 -22.61 12.56 -15.49
C LEU A 183 -24.02 13.03 -15.13
N LYS A 184 -24.30 13.26 -13.84
CA LYS A 184 -25.57 13.81 -13.37
C LYS A 184 -25.85 15.18 -14.00
N SER A 185 -24.87 16.07 -13.99
CA SER A 185 -24.99 17.41 -14.59
C SER A 185 -25.26 17.36 -16.10
N ASN A 186 -24.55 16.49 -16.82
CA ASN A 186 -24.76 16.27 -18.26
C ASN A 186 -26.17 15.74 -18.54
N PHE A 187 -26.64 14.76 -17.77
CA PHE A 187 -27.98 14.20 -17.91
C PHE A 187 -29.06 15.27 -17.70
N ILE A 188 -28.94 16.07 -16.65
CA ILE A 188 -29.84 17.20 -16.38
C ILE A 188 -29.86 18.17 -17.56
N SER A 189 -28.69 18.49 -18.12
CA SER A 189 -28.55 19.43 -19.24
C SER A 189 -29.24 18.90 -20.51
N ILE A 190 -29.07 17.61 -20.82
CA ILE A 190 -29.73 16.95 -21.95
C ILE A 190 -31.25 16.96 -21.78
N VAL A 191 -31.76 16.57 -20.61
CA VAL A 191 -33.20 16.56 -20.33
C VAL A 191 -33.80 17.96 -20.49
N LYS A 192 -33.13 19.01 -19.97
CA LYS A 192 -33.57 20.40 -20.15
C LYS A 192 -33.67 20.78 -21.63
N LEU A 193 -32.67 20.41 -22.43
CA LEU A 193 -32.64 20.70 -23.86
C LEU A 193 -33.78 20.00 -24.61
N ILE A 194 -34.06 18.73 -24.32
CA ILE A 194 -35.18 17.98 -24.91
C ILE A 194 -36.53 18.65 -24.56
N VAL A 195 -36.71 19.07 -23.31
CA VAL A 195 -37.93 19.77 -22.87
C VAL A 195 -38.12 21.11 -23.58
N ILE A 196 -37.04 21.85 -23.84
CA ILE A 196 -37.09 23.12 -24.59
C ILE A 196 -37.50 22.87 -26.05
N ILE A 197 -36.87 21.88 -26.71
CA ILE A 197 -37.16 21.56 -28.11
C ILE A 197 -38.60 21.05 -28.27
N SER A 198 -39.11 20.25 -27.32
CA SER A 198 -40.46 19.67 -27.40
C SER A 198 -41.60 20.69 -27.24
N LYS A 199 -41.29 21.95 -26.90
CA LYS A 199 -42.27 23.04 -26.75
C LYS A 199 -42.43 23.90 -28.01
N HIS A 200 -41.64 23.64 -29.05
CA HIS A 200 -41.69 24.29 -30.37
C HIS A 200 -42.02 23.27 -31.45
#